data_AF-A0A7K6GBP8-F1
#
_entry.id   AF-A0A7K6GBP8-F1
#
_cell.length_a   1.000
_cell.length_b   1.000
_cell.length_c   1.000
_cell.angle_alpha   90.00
_cell.angle_beta   90.00
_cell.angle_gamma   90.00
#
_symmetry.space_group_name_H-M   'P 1'
#
loop_
_entity.id
_entity.type
_entity.pdbx_description
1 polymer ?
#
loop_
_entity_poly.entity_id
_entity_poly.type
_entity_poly.pdbx_seq_one_letter_code
_entity_poly.pdbx_strand_id
1 'polypeptide(L)'
;GDALPLQRFPPSSKQPAPASYLPACQPHKLPARPLLRPAKVCQAGDAYTREKFKPQPIRDLEKEKRRLQNILATGKDEVEDKMEQVFVQKKEDEIAEHDQFEELMNEIQERREFLAEMEALGQGKEYEGIILTEISQKMHEMEIIDKKRSEEMRKIMTKDFPGGNKSNLHD
;
A
#
# COMPACT_ATOMS: atom_id res chain seq x y z
N GLY A 1 26.19 -5.98 -31.32
CA GLY A 1 25.90 -6.93 -30.22
C GLY A 1 27.24 -7.21 -29.62
N ASP A 2 27.64 -6.34 -28.70
CA ASP A 2 29.06 -6.09 -28.49
C ASP A 2 29.56 -6.93 -27.31
N ALA A 3 30.70 -7.58 -27.53
CA ALA A 3 31.31 -8.47 -26.56
C ALA A 3 31.87 -7.68 -25.37
N LEU A 4 31.58 -8.16 -24.15
CA LEU A 4 32.01 -7.54 -22.90
C LEU A 4 33.55 -7.56 -22.75
N PRO A 5 34.15 -6.51 -22.18
CA PRO A 5 35.59 -6.45 -21.97
C PRO A 5 36.02 -7.43 -20.87
N LEU A 6 36.92 -8.34 -21.22
CA LEU A 6 37.58 -9.27 -20.29
C LEU A 6 38.71 -8.57 -19.53
N GLN A 7 38.40 -7.55 -18.72
CA GLN A 7 39.41 -6.95 -17.86
C GLN A 7 39.44 -7.67 -16.51
N ARG A 8 40.42 -8.55 -16.33
CA ARG A 8 40.71 -9.23 -15.07
C ARG A 8 41.76 -8.41 -14.31
N PHE A 9 41.41 -7.84 -13.16
CA PHE A 9 42.37 -7.14 -12.31
C PHE A 9 43.24 -8.15 -11.55
N PRO A 10 44.56 -7.95 -11.46
CA PRO A 10 45.43 -8.80 -10.64
C PRO A 10 45.09 -8.61 -9.16
N PRO A 11 45.18 -9.65 -8.31
CA PRO A 11 45.07 -9.45 -6.88
C PRO A 11 46.20 -8.52 -6.43
N SER A 12 45.81 -7.38 -5.88
CA SER A 12 46.71 -6.43 -5.22
C SER A 12 47.34 -7.13 -4.01
N SER A 13 48.51 -7.71 -4.24
CA SER A 13 49.35 -8.31 -3.19
C SER A 13 49.95 -7.17 -2.37
N LYS A 14 49.32 -6.82 -1.26
CA LYS A 14 50.03 -6.12 -0.19
C LYS A 14 51.05 -7.09 0.38
N GLN A 15 52.34 -6.82 0.17
CA GLN A 15 53.42 -7.53 0.86
C GLN A 15 53.18 -7.45 2.39
N PRO A 16 53.28 -8.56 3.12
CA PRO A 16 53.33 -8.50 4.58
C PRO A 16 54.60 -7.76 4.97
N ALA A 17 54.46 -6.72 5.80
CA ALA A 17 55.59 -6.09 6.46
C ALA A 17 56.35 -7.14 7.30
N PRO A 18 57.68 -7.04 7.44
CA PRO A 18 58.45 -7.98 8.25
C PRO A 18 58.01 -7.85 9.69
N ALA A 19 57.29 -8.87 10.19
CA ALA A 19 56.95 -8.95 11.61
C ALA A 19 58.25 -9.05 12.41
N SER A 20 58.42 -8.13 13.36
CA SER A 20 59.51 -8.18 14.33
C SER A 20 59.52 -9.56 15.00
N TYR A 21 60.65 -10.25 14.87
CA TYR A 21 60.87 -11.59 15.41
C TYR A 21 60.60 -11.57 16.92
N LEU A 22 59.50 -12.20 17.34
CA LEU A 22 59.28 -12.51 18.75
C LEU A 22 60.34 -13.54 19.19
N PRO A 23 60.79 -13.51 20.46
CA PRO A 23 61.80 -14.43 20.94
C PRO A 23 61.31 -15.86 20.79
N ALA A 24 62.20 -16.73 20.30
CA ALA A 24 61.93 -18.13 19.96
C ALA A 24 61.08 -18.82 21.01
N CYS A 25 59.85 -19.21 20.63
CA CYS A 25 58.99 -20.05 21.44
C CYS A 25 59.71 -21.38 21.70
N GLN A 26 59.88 -21.71 22.98
CA GLN A 26 60.28 -23.04 23.43
C GLN A 26 59.39 -24.10 22.75
N PRO A 27 59.93 -25.26 22.34
CA PRO A 27 59.13 -26.32 21.76
C PRO A 27 58.22 -26.89 22.86
N HIS A 28 57.03 -26.32 23.00
CA HIS A 28 55.96 -26.91 23.78
C HIS A 28 55.68 -28.27 23.16
N LYS A 29 55.92 -29.36 23.91
CA LYS A 29 55.64 -30.72 23.48
C LYS A 29 54.17 -30.80 23.10
N LEU A 30 53.88 -30.73 21.80
CA LEU A 30 52.52 -30.88 21.31
C LEU A 30 52.10 -32.32 21.60
N PRO A 31 50.89 -32.52 22.15
CA PRO A 31 50.40 -33.87 22.43
C PRO A 31 50.39 -34.68 21.13
N ALA A 32 50.87 -35.93 21.18
CA ALA A 32 50.96 -36.84 20.04
C ALA A 32 49.58 -37.23 19.46
N ARG A 33 48.49 -36.82 20.10
CA ARG A 33 47.10 -37.05 19.69
C ARG A 33 46.39 -35.71 19.60
N PRO A 34 45.61 -35.44 18.54
CA PRO A 34 44.79 -34.23 18.47
C PRO A 34 43.78 -34.26 19.62
N LEU A 35 43.99 -33.40 20.61
CA LEU A 35 43.07 -33.22 21.74
C LEU A 35 41.97 -32.26 21.33
N LEU A 36 40.73 -32.56 21.72
CA LEU A 36 39.63 -31.61 21.60
C LEU A 36 39.91 -30.38 22.47
N ARG A 37 39.55 -29.19 21.97
CA ARG A 37 39.68 -27.95 22.74
C ARG A 37 38.73 -27.98 23.95
N PRO A 38 39.18 -27.56 25.15
CA PRO A 38 38.30 -27.45 26.31
C PRO A 38 37.11 -26.51 26.04
N ALA A 39 35.94 -26.84 26.58
CA ALA A 39 34.71 -26.07 26.35
C ALA A 39 34.85 -24.57 26.65
N LYS A 40 35.62 -24.21 27.69
CA LYS A 40 35.90 -22.81 28.06
C LYS A 40 36.67 -22.05 26.98
N VAL A 41 37.56 -22.71 26.25
CA VAL A 41 38.33 -22.12 25.15
C VAL A 41 37.47 -22.00 23.90
N CYS A 42 36.59 -22.97 23.64
CA CYS A 42 35.63 -22.87 22.54
C CYS A 42 34.63 -21.72 22.76
N GLN A 43 34.17 -21.56 24.00
CA GLN A 43 33.25 -20.50 24.42
C GLN A 43 33.91 -19.13 24.63
N ALA A 44 35.25 -19.06 24.60
CA ALA A 44 35.96 -17.81 24.81
C ALA A 44 35.71 -16.85 23.64
N GLY A 45 35.51 -15.57 23.96
CA GLY A 45 35.20 -14.53 22.99
C GLY A 45 33.70 -14.43 22.67
N ASP A 46 33.39 -14.05 21.45
CA ASP A 46 32.04 -13.79 20.95
C ASP A 46 31.60 -14.81 19.89
N ALA A 47 32.32 -15.93 19.73
CA ALA A 47 32.10 -16.94 18.69
C ALA A 47 30.68 -17.56 18.66
N TYR A 48 29.98 -17.58 19.81
CA TYR A 48 28.59 -18.06 19.92
C TYR A 48 27.57 -16.92 20.08
N THR A 49 28.05 -15.67 20.08
CA THR A 49 27.17 -14.52 20.16
C THR A 49 26.59 -14.27 18.77
N ARG A 50 25.25 -14.19 18.68
CA ARG A 50 24.59 -13.86 17.43
C ARG A 50 24.97 -12.45 16.99
N GLU A 51 25.31 -12.28 15.72
CA GLU A 51 25.53 -10.97 15.13
C GLU A 51 24.30 -10.07 15.35
N LYS A 52 24.56 -8.83 15.77
CA LYS A 52 23.49 -7.84 15.94
C LYS A 52 23.13 -7.30 14.57
N PHE A 53 21.84 -7.28 14.24
CA PHE A 53 21.34 -6.64 13.03
C PHE A 53 21.82 -5.18 12.97
N LYS A 54 22.46 -4.81 11.86
CA LYS A 54 22.87 -3.44 11.55
C LYS A 54 22.07 -3.02 10.31
N PRO A 55 20.98 -2.26 10.46
CA PRO A 55 20.24 -1.78 9.30
C PRO A 55 21.20 -0.94 8.44
N GLN A 56 21.24 -1.23 7.13
CA GLN A 56 21.92 -0.38 6.18
C GLN A 56 21.16 0.94 6.02
N PRO A 57 21.82 2.03 5.59
CA PRO A 57 21.12 3.25 5.22
C PRO A 57 20.00 2.93 4.23
N ILE A 58 18.75 3.17 4.64
CA ILE A 58 17.58 2.92 3.81
C ILE A 58 17.60 3.99 2.72
N ARG A 59 17.64 3.55 1.47
CA ARG A 59 17.40 4.44 0.32
C ARG A 59 15.90 4.71 0.26
N ASP A 60 15.53 5.92 -0.09
CA ASP A 60 14.16 6.30 -0.37
C ASP A 60 13.62 5.42 -1.53
N LEU A 61 12.67 4.53 -1.20
CA LEU A 61 12.13 3.54 -2.13
C LEU A 61 11.30 4.22 -3.21
N GLU A 62 10.58 5.28 -2.86
CA GLU A 62 9.77 6.08 -3.78
C GLU A 62 10.67 6.79 -4.81
N LYS A 63 11.82 7.31 -4.37
CA LYS A 63 12.81 7.90 -5.26
C LYS A 63 13.41 6.89 -6.22
N GLU A 64 13.79 5.70 -5.74
CA GLU A 64 14.34 4.64 -6.59
C GLU A 64 13.30 4.11 -7.57
N LYS A 65 12.05 3.95 -7.13
CA LYS A 65 10.94 3.55 -8.00
C LYS A 65 10.75 4.55 -9.14
N ARG A 66 10.72 5.85 -8.85
CA ARG A 66 10.61 6.90 -9.88
C ARG A 66 11.79 6.87 -10.84
N ARG A 67 13.00 6.76 -10.31
CA ARG A 67 14.22 6.62 -11.13
C ARG A 67 14.12 5.44 -12.10
N LEU A 68 13.75 4.26 -11.60
CA LEU A 68 13.60 3.06 -12.42
C LEU A 68 12.48 3.19 -13.45
N GLN A 69 11.35 3.83 -13.09
CA GLN A 69 10.28 4.14 -14.04
C GLN A 69 10.79 5.01 -15.19
N ASN A 70 11.53 6.08 -14.90
CA ASN A 70 12.10 6.97 -15.93
C ASN A 70 13.09 6.22 -16.85
N ILE A 71 13.91 5.33 -16.27
CA ILE A 71 14.85 4.49 -17.03
C ILE A 71 14.10 3.51 -17.93
N LEU A 72 13.05 2.84 -17.44
CA LEU A 72 12.31 1.86 -18.23
C LEU A 72 11.45 2.51 -19.32
N ALA A 73 10.88 3.68 -19.05
CA ALA A 73 10.04 4.40 -19.99
C ALA A 73 10.86 5.15 -21.07
N THR A 74 11.86 5.91 -20.64
CA THR A 74 12.58 6.87 -21.49
C THR A 74 14.05 6.49 -21.73
N GLY A 75 14.58 5.52 -20.97
CA GLY A 75 15.99 5.11 -21.06
C GLY A 75 16.96 6.06 -20.37
N LYS A 76 16.48 7.06 -19.62
CA LYS A 76 17.30 8.10 -18.99
C LYS A 76 17.11 8.14 -17.47
N ASP A 77 18.20 8.41 -16.78
CA ASP A 77 18.27 8.60 -15.31
C ASP A 77 18.20 10.09 -14.97
N GLU A 78 17.25 10.81 -15.58
CA GLU A 78 17.04 12.23 -15.30
C GLU A 78 15.83 12.35 -14.36
N VAL A 79 16.10 12.89 -13.16
CA VAL A 79 15.08 13.32 -12.20
C VAL A 79 14.55 14.66 -12.71
N GLU A 80 13.80 14.63 -13.81
CA GLU A 80 13.08 15.80 -14.29
C GLU A 80 11.90 16.05 -13.33
N ASP A 81 12.19 16.78 -12.25
CA ASP A 81 11.23 17.22 -11.23
C ASP A 81 10.23 18.28 -11.76
N LYS A 82 10.01 18.32 -13.08
CA LYS A 82 9.35 19.43 -13.78
C LYS A 82 8.12 19.05 -14.59
N MET A 83 7.72 17.79 -14.55
CA MET A 83 6.58 17.24 -15.28
C MET A 83 6.10 16.06 -14.45
N GLU A 84 4.99 16.06 -13.72
CA GLU A 84 3.66 16.49 -14.10
C GLU A 84 2.86 16.85 -12.83
N GLN A 85 2.59 18.14 -12.62
CA GLN A 85 1.34 18.56 -11.96
C GLN A 85 0.15 18.46 -12.94
N VAL A 86 0.27 17.67 -14.01
CA VAL A 86 -0.60 17.70 -15.20
C VAL A 86 -1.51 16.46 -15.30
N PHE A 87 -1.45 15.51 -14.36
CA PHE A 87 -2.34 14.34 -14.40
C PHE A 87 -3.06 14.01 -13.08
N VAL A 88 -3.40 15.03 -12.29
CA VAL A 88 -4.43 14.86 -11.24
C VAL A 88 -5.76 15.51 -11.65
N GLN A 89 -5.77 16.43 -12.63
CA GLN A 89 -7.01 17.05 -13.14
C GLN A 89 -7.82 16.20 -14.12
N LYS A 90 -7.56 14.89 -14.28
CA LYS A 90 -8.32 14.05 -15.23
C LYS A 90 -9.05 12.85 -14.63
N LYS A 91 -9.11 12.76 -13.30
CA LYS A 91 -9.99 11.80 -12.61
C LYS A 91 -10.77 12.39 -11.44
N GLU A 92 -10.73 13.71 -11.25
CA GLU A 92 -11.60 14.38 -10.28
C GLU A 92 -12.87 14.92 -10.97
N ASP A 93 -12.83 15.18 -12.27
CA ASP A 93 -14.00 15.63 -13.05
C ASP A 93 -14.92 14.48 -13.53
N GLU A 94 -14.56 13.22 -13.23
CA GLU A 94 -15.44 12.05 -13.40
C GLU A 94 -15.98 11.55 -12.05
N ILE A 95 -15.81 12.35 -10.99
CA ILE A 95 -16.76 12.39 -9.89
C ILE A 95 -17.92 13.27 -10.37
N ALA A 96 -18.55 12.90 -11.49
CA ALA A 96 -19.91 13.36 -11.73
C ALA A 96 -20.68 12.89 -10.49
N GLU A 97 -21.09 13.85 -9.64
CA GLU A 97 -21.74 13.63 -8.35
C GLU A 97 -22.34 12.23 -8.31
N HIS A 98 -21.69 11.32 -7.57
CA HIS A 98 -22.27 10.00 -7.39
C HIS A 98 -23.68 10.27 -6.88
N ASP A 99 -24.69 9.86 -7.64
CA ASP A 99 -26.07 10.15 -7.24
C ASP A 99 -26.18 9.60 -5.82
N GLN A 100 -26.51 10.44 -4.84
CA GLN A 100 -26.60 10.05 -3.43
C GLN A 100 -27.44 8.78 -3.28
N PHE A 101 -28.39 8.57 -4.20
CA PHE A 101 -29.15 7.34 -4.34
C PHE A 101 -28.28 6.09 -4.65
N GLU A 102 -27.39 6.18 -5.62
CA GLU A 102 -26.49 5.09 -6.03
C GLU A 102 -25.42 4.82 -4.96
N GLU A 103 -24.97 5.85 -4.22
CA GLU A 103 -24.11 5.67 -3.05
C GLU A 103 -24.81 4.79 -1.99
N LEU A 104 -26.04 5.14 -1.64
CA LEU A 104 -26.84 4.38 -0.68
C LEU A 104 -27.09 2.94 -1.13
N MET A 105 -27.26 2.69 -2.43
CA MET A 105 -27.38 1.33 -2.97
C MET A 105 -26.10 0.52 -2.78
N ASN A 106 -24.95 1.12 -3.08
CA ASN A 106 -23.66 0.48 -2.88
C ASN A 106 -23.43 0.16 -1.40
N GLU A 107 -23.70 1.11 -0.51
CA GLU A 107 -23.52 0.89 0.93
C GLU A 107 -24.45 -0.21 1.48
N ILE A 108 -25.71 -0.28 1.02
CA ILE A 108 -26.61 -1.38 1.39
C ILE A 108 -26.03 -2.71 0.91
N GLN A 109 -25.52 -2.77 -0.31
CA GLN A 109 -24.94 -3.98 -0.86
C GLN A 109 -23.68 -4.40 -0.09
N GLU A 110 -22.78 -3.48 0.22
CA GLU A 110 -21.60 -3.71 1.07
C GLU A 110 -21.99 -4.25 2.45
N ARG A 111 -23.06 -3.73 3.06
CA ARG A 111 -23.55 -4.24 4.34
C ARG A 111 -24.08 -5.66 4.26
N ARG A 112 -24.77 -6.02 3.16
CA ARG A 112 -25.23 -7.39 2.92
C ARG A 112 -24.06 -8.34 2.72
N GLU A 113 -23.05 -7.92 1.97
CA GLU A 113 -21.83 -8.69 1.74
C GLU A 113 -21.05 -8.90 3.04
N PHE A 114 -20.87 -7.85 3.84
CA PHE A 114 -20.26 -7.96 5.16
C PHE A 114 -20.99 -8.97 6.05
N LEU A 115 -22.33 -8.93 6.08
CA LEU A 115 -23.09 -9.91 6.88
C LEU A 115 -22.89 -11.34 6.37
N ALA A 116 -22.86 -11.54 5.05
CA ALA A 116 -22.59 -12.84 4.45
C ALA A 116 -21.17 -13.35 4.78
N GLU A 117 -20.17 -12.47 4.79
CA GLU A 117 -18.81 -12.80 5.22
C GLU A 117 -18.76 -13.19 6.70
N MET A 118 -19.45 -12.43 7.57
CA MET A 118 -19.52 -12.75 8.99
C MET A 118 -20.29 -14.05 9.26
N GLU A 119 -21.33 -14.35 8.47
CA GLU A 119 -22.05 -15.62 8.53
C GLU A 119 -21.16 -16.80 8.09
N ALA A 120 -20.36 -16.64 7.03
CA ALA A 120 -19.38 -17.64 6.60
C ALA A 120 -18.31 -17.91 7.67
N LEU A 121 -17.97 -16.91 8.49
CA LEU A 121 -17.09 -17.04 9.66
C LEU A 121 -17.82 -17.57 10.92
N GLY A 122 -19.13 -17.80 10.86
CA GLY A 122 -19.96 -18.26 11.98
C GLY A 122 -20.30 -17.19 13.02
N GLN A 123 -19.99 -15.92 12.74
CA GLN A 123 -20.23 -14.77 13.62
C GLN A 123 -21.45 -13.92 13.20
N GLY A 124 -22.23 -14.36 12.20
CA GLY A 124 -23.35 -13.59 11.65
C GLY A 124 -24.35 -13.08 12.70
N LYS A 125 -24.69 -13.91 13.71
CA LYS A 125 -25.66 -13.56 14.76
C LYS A 125 -25.27 -12.35 15.61
N GLU A 126 -23.97 -12.12 15.79
CA GLU A 126 -23.46 -10.98 16.57
C GLU A 126 -23.68 -9.65 15.84
N TYR A 127 -23.66 -9.68 14.51
CA TYR A 127 -23.73 -8.50 13.66
C TYR A 127 -25.10 -8.30 12.99
N GLU A 128 -25.89 -9.37 12.84
CA GLU A 128 -27.17 -9.38 12.12
C GLU A 128 -28.08 -8.22 12.53
N GLY A 129 -28.32 -8.05 13.85
CA GLY A 129 -29.19 -6.98 14.34
C GLY A 129 -28.67 -5.58 13.99
N ILE A 130 -27.37 -5.35 14.15
CA ILE A 130 -26.74 -4.05 13.85
C ILE A 130 -26.86 -3.78 12.34
N ILE A 131 -26.44 -4.74 11.52
CA ILE A 131 -26.44 -4.58 10.07
C ILE A 131 -27.85 -4.37 9.50
N LEU A 132 -28.86 -5.09 10.01
CA LEU A 132 -30.25 -4.90 9.59
C LEU A 132 -30.78 -3.50 9.93
N THR A 133 -30.41 -2.95 11.09
CA THR A 133 -30.78 -1.57 11.45
C THR A 133 -30.12 -0.56 10.53
N GLU A 134 -28.87 -0.78 10.13
CA GLU A 134 -28.15 0.12 9.23
C GLU A 134 -28.69 0.05 7.80
N ILE A 135 -29.01 -1.14 7.29
CA ILE A 135 -29.70 -1.30 6.01
C ILE A 135 -31.05 -0.57 6.05
N SER A 136 -31.80 -0.71 7.14
CA SER A 136 -33.09 -0.02 7.30
C SER A 136 -32.94 1.50 7.31
N GLN A 137 -31.89 2.02 7.95
CA GLN A 137 -31.58 3.45 7.95
C GLN A 137 -31.28 3.97 6.54
N LYS A 138 -30.44 3.27 5.78
CA LYS A 138 -30.08 3.64 4.40
C LYS A 138 -31.28 3.55 3.45
N MET A 139 -32.13 2.54 3.60
CA MET A 139 -33.40 2.43 2.87
C MET A 139 -34.34 3.62 3.14
N HIS A 140 -34.37 4.12 4.37
CA HIS A 140 -35.19 5.28 4.69
C HIS A 140 -34.65 6.57 4.05
N GLU A 141 -33.33 6.76 4.06
CA GLU A 141 -32.68 7.89 3.39
C GLU A 141 -32.99 7.92 1.89
N MET A 142 -32.94 6.74 1.26
CA MET A 142 -33.36 6.55 -0.13
C MET A 142 -34.80 6.99 -0.38
N GLU A 143 -35.73 6.58 0.49
CA GLU A 143 -37.14 6.95 0.38
C GLU A 143 -37.34 8.48 0.49
N ILE A 144 -36.56 9.16 1.33
CA ILE A 144 -36.60 10.62 1.46
C ILE A 144 -36.14 11.30 0.16
N ILE A 145 -35.06 10.81 -0.45
CA ILE A 145 -34.55 11.33 -1.72
C ILE A 145 -35.61 11.20 -2.82
N ASP A 146 -36.24 10.02 -2.93
CA ASP A 146 -37.30 9.78 -3.91
C ASP A 146 -38.53 10.67 -3.69
N LYS A 147 -38.96 10.84 -2.44
CA LYS A 147 -40.08 11.74 -2.10
C LYS A 147 -39.77 13.16 -2.55
N LYS A 148 -38.58 13.67 -2.23
CA LYS A 148 -38.15 15.02 -2.63
C LYS A 148 -38.15 15.19 -4.15
N ARG A 149 -37.57 14.25 -4.90
CA ARG A 149 -37.58 14.26 -6.38
C ARG A 149 -38.99 14.27 -6.95
N SER A 150 -39.88 13.45 -6.39
CA SER A 150 -41.28 13.37 -6.83
C SER A 150 -42.06 14.67 -6.58
N GLU A 151 -41.76 15.39 -5.50
CA GLU A 151 -42.36 16.68 -5.17
C GLU A 151 -41.88 17.79 -6.11
N GLU A 152 -40.57 17.82 -6.39
CA GLU A 152 -39.98 18.74 -7.37
C GLU A 152 -40.59 18.54 -8.76
N MET A 153 -40.73 17.28 -9.20
CA MET A 153 -41.37 16.94 -10.47
C MET A 153 -42.84 17.39 -10.51
N ARG A 154 -43.63 17.13 -9.45
CA ARG A 154 -45.02 17.63 -9.35
C ARG A 154 -45.11 19.15 -9.41
N LYS A 155 -44.17 19.85 -8.76
CA LYS A 155 -44.13 21.31 -8.76
C LYS A 155 -43.85 21.89 -10.14
N ILE A 156 -42.98 21.26 -10.93
CA ILE A 156 -42.70 21.65 -12.32
C ILE A 156 -43.97 21.43 -13.17
N MET A 157 -44.58 20.24 -13.10
CA MET A 157 -45.78 19.92 -13.88
C MET A 157 -46.96 20.88 -13.61
N THR A 158 -47.15 21.32 -12.37
CA THR A 158 -48.22 22.28 -12.02
C THR A 158 -47.91 23.71 -12.43
N LYS A 159 -46.63 24.09 -12.56
CA LYS A 159 -46.21 25.42 -13.02
C LYS A 159 -46.38 25.60 -14.52
N ASP A 160 -46.21 24.53 -15.29
CA ASP A 160 -46.28 24.56 -16.76
C ASP A 160 -47.73 24.50 -17.28
N PHE A 161 -48.72 24.26 -16.41
CA PHE A 161 -50.16 24.41 -16.71
C PHE A 161 -50.75 25.66 -16.03
N PRO A 162 -50.71 26.85 -16.65
CA PRO A 162 -51.48 27.98 -16.16
C PRO A 162 -52.96 27.65 -16.31
N GLY A 163 -53.66 27.45 -15.19
CA GLY A 163 -55.09 27.21 -15.15
C GLY A 163 -55.84 28.27 -15.95
N GLY A 164 -56.43 27.84 -17.08
CA GLY A 164 -57.29 28.66 -17.92
C GLY A 164 -58.49 29.18 -17.12
N ASN A 165 -58.43 30.48 -16.84
CA ASN A 165 -59.49 31.47 -16.84
C ASN A 165 -60.91 30.96 -16.50
N LYS A 166 -61.39 31.36 -15.31
CA LYS A 166 -62.79 31.33 -14.93
C LYS A 166 -63.62 32.17 -15.90
N SER A 167 -64.44 31.55 -16.74
CA SER A 167 -65.58 32.25 -17.36
C SER A 167 -66.74 32.25 -16.37
N ASN A 168 -66.90 33.38 -15.68
CA ASN A 168 -68.16 33.83 -15.10
C ASN A 168 -69.22 33.82 -16.22
N LEU A 169 -70.21 32.92 -16.14
CA LEU A 169 -71.43 33.05 -16.92
C LEU A 169 -72.54 33.45 -15.95
N HIS A 170 -72.82 34.74 -15.93
CA HIS A 170 -73.98 35.34 -15.30
C HIS A 170 -75.14 35.20 -16.29
N ASP A 171 -76.23 34.58 -15.86
CA ASP A 171 -77.58 34.81 -16.37
C ASP A 171 -78.56 34.61 -15.20
#